data_AF-A0A358KMC1-F1
#
_entry.id   AF-A0A358KMC1-F1
#
_cell.length_a   1.000
_cell.length_b   1.000
_cell.length_c   1.000
_cell.angle_alpha   90.00
_cell.angle_beta   90.00
_cell.angle_gamma   90.00
#
_symmetry.space_group_name_H-M   'P 1'
#
loop_
_entity.id
_entity.type
_entity.pdbx_description
1 polymer ?
#
loop_
_entity_poly.entity_id
_entity_poly.type
_entity_poly.pdbx_seq_one_letter_code
_entity_poly.pdbx_strand_id
1 'polypeptide(L)'
;MEQISETTKPKTSPKEFFLHLLSILALYFSAISFLVLLFQYINILIPDVLESEYYNRQSALGGIRWALSALIIVFPVYLLINWYLNKSYAKEPAKRSLRVRRWLIYFTLFAAAGIIIGDLVSLIYNFLGGELTTRFSLKIIAVFFVAGATFTYYFWDLKIHKTE
;
A
#
# COMPACT_ATOMS: atom_id res chain seq x y z
N MET A 1 -28.38 44.64 9.09
CA MET A 1 -27.23 44.15 9.89
C MET A 1 -27.10 42.66 9.61
N GLU A 2 -25.87 42.22 9.32
CA GLU A 2 -25.48 40.97 8.66
C GLU A 2 -26.34 39.72 8.92
N GLN A 3 -26.77 39.08 7.84
CA GLN A 3 -27.01 37.64 7.84
C GLN A 3 -25.66 36.94 7.91
N ILE A 4 -25.37 36.35 9.07
CA ILE A 4 -24.23 35.45 9.26
C ILE A 4 -24.51 34.22 8.39
N SER A 5 -23.81 34.10 7.27
CA SER A 5 -23.81 32.90 6.44
C SER A 5 -23.22 31.76 7.27
N GLU A 6 -24.07 30.91 7.84
CA GLU A 6 -23.65 29.61 8.36
C GLU A 6 -22.97 28.85 7.22
N THR A 7 -21.65 28.81 7.24
CA THR A 7 -20.86 27.96 6.35
C THR A 7 -21.17 26.52 6.73
N THR A 8 -22.19 25.94 6.08
CA THR A 8 -22.55 24.53 6.21
C THR A 8 -21.34 23.72 5.77
N LYS A 9 -20.54 23.25 6.74
CA LYS A 9 -19.47 22.27 6.49
C LYS A 9 -20.07 21.16 5.63
N PRO A 10 -19.50 20.83 4.47
CA PRO A 10 -20.02 19.74 3.66
C PRO A 10 -19.93 18.47 4.51
N LYS A 11 -21.09 17.95 4.94
CA LYS A 11 -21.15 16.67 5.64
C LYS A 11 -20.79 15.59 4.63
N THR A 12 -19.66 14.92 4.86
CA THR A 12 -19.28 13.72 4.09
C THR A 12 -20.40 12.71 4.16
N SER A 13 -20.90 12.30 3.00
CA SER A 13 -21.95 11.28 2.91
C SER A 13 -21.38 9.94 3.39
N PRO A 14 -22.17 9.07 4.08
CA PRO A 14 -21.73 7.72 4.43
C PRO A 14 -21.14 6.96 3.24
N LYS A 15 -21.72 7.13 2.04
CA LYS A 15 -21.21 6.55 0.79
C LYS A 15 -19.78 6.99 0.48
N GLU A 16 -19.47 8.27 0.66
CA GLU A 16 -18.14 8.82 0.39
C GLU A 16 -17.10 8.28 1.38
N PHE A 17 -17.49 8.14 2.65
CA PHE A 17 -16.64 7.52 3.68
C PHE A 17 -16.30 6.06 3.32
N PHE A 18 -17.29 5.24 2.97
CA PHE A 18 -17.06 3.85 2.60
C PHE A 18 -16.24 3.70 1.32
N LEU A 19 -16.43 4.57 0.32
CA LEU A 19 -15.60 4.55 -0.90
C LEU A 19 -14.14 4.89 -0.61
N HIS A 20 -13.87 5.83 0.29
CA HIS A 20 -12.50 6.13 0.72
C HIS A 20 -11.87 5.00 1.52
N LEU A 21 -12.62 4.42 2.45
CA LEU A 21 -12.16 3.25 3.20
C LEU A 21 -11.85 2.07 2.27
N LEU A 22 -12.73 1.79 1.31
CA LEU A 22 -12.53 0.72 0.34
C LEU A 22 -11.32 0.98 -0.57
N SER A 23 -11.12 2.23 -1.03
CA SER A 23 -9.93 2.60 -1.81
C SER A 23 -8.64 2.33 -1.03
N ILE A 24 -8.62 2.70 0.26
CA ILE A 24 -7.50 2.46 1.16
C ILE A 24 -7.23 0.97 1.31
N LEU A 25 -8.24 0.20 1.69
CA LEU A 25 -8.11 -1.24 1.88
C LEU A 25 -7.62 -1.92 0.59
N ALA A 26 -8.17 -1.53 -0.56
CA ALA A 26 -7.77 -2.07 -1.86
C ALA A 26 -6.31 -1.71 -2.22
N LEU A 27 -5.87 -0.48 -1.93
CA LEU A 27 -4.46 -0.09 -2.10
C LEU A 27 -3.53 -0.98 -1.26
N TYR A 28 -3.80 -1.10 0.04
CA TYR A 28 -2.93 -1.85 0.95
C TYR A 28 -2.92 -3.32 0.63
N PHE A 29 -4.08 -3.90 0.36
CA PHE A 29 -4.16 -5.30 0.01
C PHE A 29 -3.40 -5.57 -1.30
N SER A 30 -3.50 -4.67 -2.29
CA SER A 30 -2.69 -4.77 -3.52
C SER A 30 -1.19 -4.67 -3.23
N ALA A 31 -0.76 -3.70 -2.41
CA ALA A 31 0.64 -3.52 -2.06
C ALA A 31 1.22 -4.72 -1.28
N ILE A 32 0.46 -5.26 -0.32
CA ILE A 32 0.82 -6.45 0.45
C ILE A 32 0.89 -7.67 -0.47
N SER A 33 -0.10 -7.90 -1.33
CA SER A 33 -0.07 -9.00 -2.29
C SER A 33 1.14 -8.88 -3.23
N PHE A 34 1.49 -7.67 -3.67
CA PHE A 34 2.69 -7.45 -4.47
C PHE A 34 3.98 -7.75 -3.69
N LEU A 35 4.08 -7.34 -2.42
CA LEU A 35 5.21 -7.70 -1.55
C LEU A 35 5.34 -9.21 -1.36
N VAL A 36 4.23 -9.89 -1.08
CA VAL A 36 4.20 -11.36 -0.98
C VAL A 36 4.72 -11.97 -2.27
N LEU A 37 4.27 -11.48 -3.43
CA LEU A 37 4.74 -11.96 -4.73
C LEU A 37 6.26 -11.82 -4.88
N LEU A 38 6.82 -10.65 -4.57
CA LEU A 38 8.26 -10.42 -4.59
C LEU A 38 9.01 -11.34 -3.63
N PHE A 39 8.48 -11.53 -2.42
CA PHE A 39 9.09 -12.42 -1.42
C PHE A 39 9.13 -13.87 -1.88
N GLN A 40 8.07 -14.36 -2.53
CA GLN A 40 8.06 -15.71 -3.06
C GLN A 40 9.00 -15.88 -4.26
N TYR A 41 9.12 -14.87 -5.13
CA TYR A 41 10.15 -14.90 -6.17
C TYR A 41 11.57 -14.94 -5.57
N ILE A 42 11.83 -14.16 -4.51
CA ILE A 42 13.12 -14.19 -3.80
C ILE A 42 13.38 -15.59 -3.21
N ASN A 43 12.38 -16.22 -2.60
CA ASN A 43 12.52 -17.57 -2.05
C ASN A 43 12.89 -18.62 -3.12
N ILE A 44 12.32 -18.50 -4.33
CA ILE A 44 12.62 -19.42 -5.44
C ILE A 44 14.01 -19.16 -6.04
N LEU A 45 14.40 -17.90 -6.18
CA LEU A 45 15.67 -17.52 -6.81
C LEU A 45 16.87 -17.72 -5.88
N ILE A 46 16.66 -17.57 -4.57
CA ILE A 46 17.68 -17.72 -3.53
C ILE A 46 17.13 -18.67 -2.45
N PRO A 47 17.11 -19.99 -2.74
CA PRO A 47 16.68 -20.99 -1.78
C PRO A 47 17.63 -21.04 -0.59
N ASP A 48 17.08 -21.32 0.59
CA ASP A 48 17.87 -21.50 1.81
C ASP A 48 18.49 -22.89 1.84
N VAL A 49 19.79 -22.95 2.14
CA VAL A 49 20.55 -24.20 2.26
C VAL A 49 20.09 -25.05 3.45
N LEU A 50 19.40 -24.44 4.42
CA LEU A 50 18.89 -25.12 5.61
C LEU A 50 17.48 -25.71 5.44
N GLU A 51 16.77 -25.34 4.36
CA GLU A 51 15.41 -25.82 4.09
C GLU A 51 15.39 -26.85 2.96
N SER A 52 14.45 -27.80 3.04
CA SER A 52 14.23 -28.74 1.94
C SER A 52 13.71 -28.02 0.70
N GLU A 53 14.49 -28.06 -0.39
CA GLU A 53 14.20 -27.39 -1.66
C GLU A 53 12.80 -27.71 -2.21
N TYR A 54 12.36 -28.96 -2.08
CA TYR A 54 11.04 -29.40 -2.55
C TYR A 54 9.90 -28.70 -1.82
N TYR A 55 9.95 -28.66 -0.49
CA TYR A 55 8.90 -28.04 0.33
C TYR A 55 8.89 -26.51 0.21
N ASN A 56 10.08 -25.88 0.16
CA ASN A 56 10.20 -24.43 -0.02
C ASN A 56 9.58 -24.01 -1.37
N ARG A 57 9.96 -24.69 -2.46
CA ARG A 57 9.45 -24.39 -3.80
C ARG A 57 7.93 -24.58 -3.92
N GLN A 58 7.38 -25.66 -3.34
CA GLN A 58 5.95 -25.90 -3.37
C GLN A 58 5.17 -24.83 -2.58
N SER A 59 5.67 -24.44 -1.41
CA SER A 59 5.10 -23.36 -0.60
C SER A 59 5.13 -22.02 -1.34
N ALA A 60 6.27 -21.69 -1.97
CA ALA A 60 6.45 -20.45 -2.72
C ALA A 60 5.49 -20.35 -3.91
N LEU A 61 5.31 -21.44 -4.67
CA LEU A 61 4.34 -21.49 -5.77
C LEU A 61 2.89 -21.28 -5.29
N GLY A 62 2.53 -21.82 -4.12
CA GLY A 62 1.24 -21.56 -3.49
C GLY A 62 1.05 -20.08 -3.17
N GLY A 63 2.06 -19.45 -2.55
CA GLY A 63 2.06 -18.03 -2.25
C GLY A 63 1.97 -17.14 -3.48
N ILE A 64 2.67 -17.49 -4.58
CA ILE A 64 2.60 -16.78 -5.86
C ILE A 64 1.18 -16.82 -6.44
N ARG A 65 0.54 -17.99 -6.46
CA ARG A 65 -0.83 -18.15 -7.00
C ARG A 65 -1.83 -17.32 -6.20
N TRP A 66 -1.70 -17.31 -4.87
CA TRP A 66 -2.55 -16.50 -4.00
C TRP A 66 -2.34 -15.00 -4.26
N ALA A 67 -1.08 -14.54 -4.25
CA ALA A 67 -0.73 -13.15 -4.47
C ALA A 67 -1.16 -12.62 -5.84
N LEU A 68 -0.97 -13.41 -6.90
CA LEU A 68 -1.44 -13.08 -8.24
C LEU A 68 -2.97 -12.98 -8.29
N SER A 69 -3.68 -13.95 -7.71
CA SER A 69 -5.15 -13.94 -7.68
C SER A 69 -5.68 -12.69 -6.98
N ALA A 70 -5.07 -12.33 -5.84
CA ALA A 70 -5.39 -11.11 -5.12
C ALA A 70 -5.12 -9.85 -5.95
N LEU A 71 -3.95 -9.73 -6.59
CA LEU A 71 -3.61 -8.58 -7.42
C LEU A 71 -4.54 -8.40 -8.60
N ILE A 72 -4.84 -9.48 -9.33
CA ILE A 72 -5.71 -9.46 -10.52
C ILE A 72 -7.10 -8.90 -10.19
N ILE A 73 -7.60 -9.10 -8.98
CA ILE A 73 -8.91 -8.61 -8.57
C ILE A 73 -8.83 -7.25 -7.87
N VAL A 74 -7.98 -7.15 -6.85
CA VAL A 74 -8.01 -6.02 -5.91
C VAL A 74 -7.36 -4.78 -6.51
N PHE A 75 -6.34 -4.94 -7.35
CA PHE A 75 -5.68 -3.79 -7.98
C PHE A 75 -6.60 -3.07 -8.99
N PRO A 76 -7.32 -3.76 -9.90
CA PRO A 76 -8.34 -3.10 -10.71
C PRO A 76 -9.46 -2.44 -9.91
N VAL A 77 -9.90 -3.06 -8.80
CA VAL A 77 -10.90 -2.45 -7.90
C VAL A 77 -10.40 -1.13 -7.34
N TYR A 78 -9.15 -1.08 -6.86
CA TYR A 78 -8.51 0.16 -6.42
C TYR A 78 -8.52 1.24 -7.51
N LEU A 79 -8.10 0.89 -8.73
CA LEU A 79 -8.08 1.83 -9.86
C LEU A 79 -9.47 2.35 -10.22
N LEU A 80 -10.48 1.49 -10.25
CA LEU A 80 -11.87 1.85 -10.57
C LEU A 80 -12.46 2.81 -9.52
N ILE A 81 -12.22 2.54 -8.24
CA ILE A 81 -12.70 3.40 -7.15
C ILE A 81 -12.01 4.77 -7.23
N ASN A 82 -10.69 4.79 -7.41
CA ASN A 82 -9.97 6.06 -7.54
C ASN A 82 -10.38 6.85 -8.79
N TRP A 83 -10.63 6.16 -9.91
CA TRP A 83 -11.17 6.80 -11.11
C TRP A 83 -12.55 7.40 -10.86
N TYR A 84 -13.45 6.66 -10.19
CA TYR A 84 -14.78 7.16 -9.82
C TYR A 84 -14.70 8.38 -8.90
N LEU A 85 -13.84 8.33 -7.87
CA LEU A 85 -13.62 9.43 -6.94
C LEU A 85 -13.05 10.67 -7.66
N ASN A 86 -12.03 10.51 -8.50
CA ASN A 86 -11.46 11.62 -9.29
C ASN A 86 -12.47 12.23 -10.26
N LYS A 87 -13.31 11.41 -10.91
CA LYS A 87 -14.38 11.90 -11.79
C LYS A 87 -15.43 12.71 -11.01
N SER A 88 -15.71 12.34 -9.76
CA SER A 88 -16.60 13.10 -8.87
C SER A 88 -16.00 14.45 -8.48
N TYR A 89 -14.70 14.52 -8.22
CA TYR A 89 -14.01 15.77 -7.88
C TYR A 89 -13.93 16.76 -9.05
N ALA A 90 -13.86 16.27 -10.29
CA ALA A 90 -13.88 17.13 -11.47
C ALA A 90 -15.21 17.89 -11.65
N LYS A 91 -16.31 17.35 -11.11
CA LYS A 91 -17.65 17.97 -11.18
C LYS A 91 -17.92 18.96 -10.05
N GLU A 92 -17.35 18.72 -8.88
CA GLU A 92 -17.50 19.57 -7.70
C GLU A 92 -16.14 19.77 -7.00
N PRO A 93 -15.36 20.79 -7.39
CA PRO A 93 -14.03 21.03 -6.81
C PRO A 93 -14.08 21.33 -5.30
N ALA A 94 -15.19 21.86 -4.79
CA ALA A 94 -15.40 22.08 -3.35
C ALA A 94 -15.45 20.78 -2.52
N LYS A 95 -15.77 19.62 -3.15
CA LYS A 95 -15.74 18.30 -2.52
C LYS A 95 -14.34 17.65 -2.56
N ARG A 96 -13.37 18.28 -3.24
CA ARG A 96 -11.97 17.85 -3.28
C ARG A 96 -11.31 18.09 -1.92
N SER A 97 -11.70 17.31 -0.92
CA SER A 97 -11.18 17.52 0.42
C SER A 97 -9.68 17.21 0.45
N LEU A 98 -8.87 18.24 0.73
CA LEU A 98 -7.45 18.08 1.07
C LEU A 98 -7.25 17.13 2.28
N ARG A 99 -8.31 16.92 3.07
CA ARG A 99 -8.34 16.09 4.27
C ARG A 99 -8.19 14.60 3.97
N VAL A 100 -8.86 14.07 2.94
CA VAL A 100 -8.75 12.64 2.56
C VAL A 100 -7.38 12.35 1.97
N ARG A 101 -6.86 13.25 1.11
CA ARG A 101 -5.51 13.12 0.54
C ARG A 101 -4.43 13.17 1.63
N ARG A 102 -4.51 14.12 2.57
CA ARG A 102 -3.60 14.16 3.73
C ARG A 102 -3.68 12.88 4.55
N TRP A 103 -4.89 12.39 4.81
CA TRP A 103 -5.06 11.20 5.63
C TRP A 103 -4.46 9.95 4.99
N LEU A 104 -4.62 9.79 3.67
CA LEU A 104 -3.95 8.74 2.89
C LEU A 104 -2.43 8.78 3.08
N ILE A 105 -1.82 9.96 2.95
CA ILE A 105 -0.37 10.11 3.08
C ILE A 105 0.12 9.80 4.49
N TYR A 106 -0.55 10.33 5.51
CA TYR A 106 -0.18 10.04 6.90
C TYR A 106 -0.35 8.57 7.23
N PHE A 107 -1.39 7.92 6.69
CA PHE A 107 -1.61 6.49 6.88
C PHE A 107 -0.57 5.65 6.12
N THR A 108 -0.16 6.06 4.91
CA THR A 108 0.96 5.45 4.17
C THR A 108 2.29 5.61 4.87
N LEU A 109 2.56 6.78 5.45
CA LEU A 109 3.74 7.00 6.30
C LEU A 109 3.72 6.09 7.53
N PHE A 110 2.58 5.96 8.19
CA PHE A 110 2.41 5.09 9.35
C PHE A 110 2.63 3.61 8.98
N ALA A 111 1.99 3.14 7.90
CA ALA A 111 2.16 1.78 7.42
C ALA A 111 3.60 1.51 6.98
N ALA A 112 4.23 2.42 6.24
CA ALA A 112 5.63 2.30 5.83
C ALA A 112 6.56 2.21 7.06
N ALA A 113 6.34 3.05 8.07
CA ALA A 113 7.10 2.98 9.33
C ALA A 113 6.90 1.63 10.03
N GLY A 114 5.67 1.12 10.09
CA GLY A 114 5.35 -0.19 10.66
C GLY A 114 6.06 -1.34 9.92
N ILE A 115 6.09 -1.30 8.59
CA ILE A 115 6.80 -2.31 7.79
C ILE A 115 8.30 -2.21 8.04
N ILE A 116 8.89 -1.01 8.05
CA ILE A 116 10.32 -0.82 8.36
C ILE A 116 10.66 -1.38 9.74
N ILE A 117 9.81 -1.12 10.74
CA ILE A 117 10.00 -1.66 12.10
C ILE A 117 9.93 -3.18 12.08
N GLY A 118 8.92 -3.77 11.43
CA GLY A 118 8.78 -5.23 11.31
C GLY A 118 9.97 -5.87 10.61
N ASP A 119 10.46 -5.23 9.54
CA ASP A 119 11.67 -5.64 8.81
C ASP A 119 12.91 -5.59 9.70
N LEU A 120 13.11 -4.51 10.46
CA LEU A 120 14.24 -4.39 11.40
C LEU A 120 14.18 -5.44 12.51
N VAL A 121 12.99 -5.73 13.04
CA VAL A 121 12.78 -6.82 14.02
C VAL A 121 13.16 -8.16 13.40
N SER A 122 12.69 -8.45 12.19
CA SER A 122 13.04 -9.66 11.46
C SER A 122 14.54 -9.73 11.15
N LEU A 123 15.20 -8.61 10.84
CA LEU A 123 16.65 -8.53 10.64
C LEU A 123 17.39 -9.00 11.86
N ILE A 124 17.07 -8.40 13.00
CA ILE A 124 17.73 -8.72 14.26
C ILE A 124 17.41 -10.15 14.68
N TYR A 125 16.18 -10.61 14.53
CA TYR A 125 15.80 -11.99 14.83
C TYR A 125 16.64 -13.01 14.05
N ASN A 126 16.76 -12.85 12.73
CA ASN A 126 17.54 -13.76 11.89
C ASN A 126 19.06 -13.60 12.11
N PHE A 127 19.54 -12.38 12.32
CA PHE A 127 20.95 -12.11 12.66
C PHE A 127 21.36 -12.82 13.97
N LEU A 128 20.52 -12.72 15.01
CA LEU A 128 20.75 -13.40 16.29
C LEU A 128 20.64 -14.92 16.16
N GLY A 129 19.86 -15.41 15.20
CA GLY A 129 19.80 -16.84 14.83
C GLY A 129 21.00 -17.35 14.04
N GLY A 130 21.94 -16.48 13.64
CA GLY A 130 23.11 -16.85 12.83
C GLY A 130 22.85 -16.96 11.33
N GLU A 131 21.64 -16.60 10.87
CA GLU A 131 21.22 -16.67 9.47
C GLU A 131 21.24 -15.29 8.80
N LEU A 132 22.43 -14.77 8.48
CA LEU A 132 22.54 -13.64 7.56
C LEU A 132 22.36 -14.13 6.13
N THR A 133 21.11 -14.26 5.70
CA THR A 133 20.80 -14.75 4.35
C THR A 133 20.56 -13.59 3.38
N THR A 134 21.21 -13.64 2.22
CA THR A 134 21.00 -12.71 1.07
C THR A 134 19.51 -12.51 0.74
N ARG A 135 18.69 -13.55 0.95
CA ARG A 135 17.21 -13.52 0.82
C ARG A 135 16.58 -12.41 1.65
N PHE A 136 17.09 -12.20 2.86
CA PHE A 136 16.52 -11.29 3.83
C PHE A 136 16.79 -9.83 3.43
N SER A 137 18.02 -9.51 3.00
CA SER A 137 18.37 -8.19 2.47
C SER A 137 17.54 -7.82 1.24
N LEU A 138 17.29 -8.77 0.33
CA LEU A 138 16.44 -8.51 -0.84
C LEU A 138 14.98 -8.26 -0.47
N LYS A 139 14.44 -8.95 0.54
CA LYS A 139 13.08 -8.71 1.03
C LYS A 139 12.94 -7.30 1.61
N ILE A 140 13.94 -6.82 2.35
CA ILE A 140 13.97 -5.43 2.84
C ILE A 140 14.00 -4.43 1.68
N ILE A 141 14.84 -4.66 0.67
CA ILE A 141 14.92 -3.78 -0.50
C ILE A 141 13.56 -3.73 -1.23
N ALA A 142 12.88 -4.87 -1.35
CA ALA A 142 11.54 -4.93 -1.92
C ALA A 142 10.51 -4.11 -1.12
N VAL A 143 10.55 -4.18 0.21
CA VAL A 143 9.73 -3.32 1.10
C VAL A 143 9.98 -1.84 0.83
N PHE A 144 11.25 -1.42 0.88
CA PHE A 144 11.60 -0.02 0.63
C PHE A 144 11.19 0.44 -0.77
N PHE A 145 11.31 -0.43 -1.77
CA PHE A 145 10.88 -0.14 -3.13
C PHE A 145 9.36 0.09 -3.21
N VAL A 146 8.54 -0.80 -2.64
CA VAL A 146 7.07 -0.68 -2.68
C VAL A 146 6.59 0.52 -1.87
N ALA A 147 7.15 0.73 -0.68
CA ALA A 147 6.86 1.88 0.15
C ALA A 147 7.26 3.19 -0.55
N GLY A 148 8.46 3.23 -1.12
CA GLY A 148 9.00 4.38 -1.85
C GLY A 148 8.20 4.70 -3.11
N ALA A 149 7.80 3.69 -3.90
CA ALA A 149 6.96 3.86 -5.08
C ALA A 149 5.57 4.41 -4.71
N THR A 150 4.94 3.83 -3.68
CA THR A 150 3.64 4.30 -3.18
C THR A 150 3.74 5.74 -2.69
N PHE A 151 4.76 6.05 -1.90
CA PHE A 151 5.03 7.41 -1.41
C PHE A 151 5.24 8.39 -2.56
N THR A 152 6.06 8.03 -3.55
CA THR A 152 6.37 8.90 -4.70
C THR A 152 5.13 9.19 -5.53
N TYR A 153 4.29 8.19 -5.78
CA TYR A 153 3.02 8.35 -6.49
C TYR A 153 2.12 9.38 -5.78
N TYR A 154 1.90 9.23 -4.47
CA TYR A 154 1.05 10.16 -3.72
C TYR A 154 1.69 11.53 -3.50
N PHE A 155 3.02 11.61 -3.35
CA PHE A 155 3.74 12.87 -3.27
C PHE A 155 3.64 13.66 -4.58
N TRP A 156 3.72 12.98 -5.73
CA TRP A 156 3.57 13.63 -7.02
C TRP A 156 2.13 14.07 -7.28
N ASP A 157 1.15 13.24 -6.93
CA ASP A 157 -0.28 13.58 -6.96
C ASP A 157 -0.59 14.80 -6.07
N LEU A 158 0.07 14.96 -4.92
CA LEU A 158 -0.02 16.20 -4.14
C LEU A 158 0.58 17.41 -4.85
N LYS A 159 1.74 17.26 -5.49
CA LYS A 159 2.46 18.37 -6.13
C LYS A 159 1.71 18.91 -7.34
N ILE A 160 1.11 18.02 -8.13
CA ILE A 160 0.29 18.39 -9.31
C ILE A 160 -1.00 19.14 -8.89
N HIS A 161 -1.47 18.92 -7.66
CA HIS A 161 -2.73 19.48 -7.17
C HIS A 161 -2.58 20.49 -6.03
N LYS A 162 -1.34 20.86 -5.71
CA LYS A 162 -0.97 22.06 -4.94
C LYS A 162 -0.54 23.14 -5.93
N THR A 163 -1.52 23.83 -6.49
CA THR A 163 -1.33 25.17 -7.03
C THR A 163 -2.54 25.99 -6.62
N GLU A 164 -2.63 26.25 -5.31
CA GLU A 164 -3.07 27.51 -4.72
C GLU A 164 -2.14 27.78 -3.53
#